data_AF-A0A533XZ13-F1
#
_entry.id   AF-A0A533XZ13-F1
#
_cell.length_a   1.000
_cell.length_b   1.000
_cell.length_c   1.000
_cell.angle_alpha   90.00
_cell.angle_beta   90.00
_cell.angle_gamma   90.00
#
_symmetry.space_group_name_H-M   'P 1'
#
loop_
_entity.id
_entity.type
_entity.pdbx_description
1 polymer ?
#
loop_
_entity_poly.entity_id
_entity_poly.type
_entity_poly.pdbx_seq_one_letter_code
_entity_poly.pdbx_strand_id
1 'polypeptide(L)'
;MLRLLFQNLEQTLGPALSQVSLFFYYGGLTLLVFVALVPVWRVWIEDVTAGMGIERRWVMTCHNCGKLTIVAGRRCGICEWDLDIPVIVRLWTFFTGRGEGTVTRRLRWWIHLLGGVTFLLLSIWIVTSTEGLTPEGSLHRLFLGFAFVALAMFGWLAGRALRIGQQGVLARVGDAAMALTAIGAMAVALFLTDAVRHTKEVPLARFDTIANAARIGESVLPLPQGEIGFNYLQLDQENLGYHRIIALGFSGSERMPLQRNALKEQIIRHLRKHAAGYTARGLTVRLRTDRLQIVPGQSYEVIEREGQVLLRSVASR
;
A
#
# COMPACT_ATOMS: atom_id res chain seq x y z
N MET A 1 13.52 -3.85 21.36
CA MET A 1 14.54 -4.67 20.66
C MET A 1 14.75 -4.24 19.21
N LEU A 2 13.70 -4.06 18.40
CA LEU A 2 13.83 -3.58 17.00
C LEU A 2 14.57 -2.24 16.84
N ARG A 3 14.36 -1.28 17.75
CA ARG A 3 15.07 0.02 17.72
C ARG A 3 16.60 -0.12 17.81
N LEU A 4 17.10 -1.00 18.68
CA LEU A 4 18.53 -1.30 18.80
C LEU A 4 19.06 -2.02 17.54
N LEU A 5 18.26 -2.92 16.95
CA LEU A 5 18.58 -3.55 15.68
C LEU A 5 18.66 -2.55 14.53
N PHE A 6 17.72 -1.61 14.44
CA PHE A 6 17.70 -0.56 13.42
C PHE A 6 18.87 0.41 13.58
N GLN A 7 19.18 0.83 14.81
CA GLN A 7 20.34 1.66 15.11
C GLN A 7 21.66 0.95 14.75
N ASN A 8 21.78 -0.34 15.09
CA ASN A 8 22.95 -1.13 14.68
C ASN A 8 23.02 -1.29 13.16
N LEU A 9 21.90 -1.51 12.47
CA LEU A 9 21.84 -1.59 11.00
C LEU A 9 22.26 -0.26 10.35
N GLU A 10 21.77 0.87 10.84
CA GLU A 10 22.16 2.20 10.36
C GLU A 10 23.64 2.48 10.60
N GLN A 11 24.18 2.11 11.77
CA GLN A 11 25.60 2.26 12.08
C GLN A 11 26.49 1.33 11.23
N THR A 12 26.03 0.09 10.99
CA THR A 12 26.81 -0.91 10.22
C THR A 12 26.82 -0.57 8.73
N LEU A 13 25.68 -0.16 8.18
CA LEU A 13 25.54 0.13 6.75
C LEU A 13 25.93 1.57 6.38
N GLY A 14 25.88 2.48 7.35
CA GLY A 14 26.36 3.86 7.22
C GLY A 14 25.83 4.57 5.95
N PRO A 15 26.70 5.26 5.19
CA PRO A 15 26.28 5.99 3.98
C PRO A 15 25.69 5.11 2.88
N ALA A 16 26.10 3.83 2.79
CA ALA A 16 25.66 2.90 1.75
C ALA A 16 24.16 2.60 1.84
N LEU A 17 23.58 2.65 3.05
CA LEU A 17 22.15 2.45 3.27
C LEU A 17 21.29 3.42 2.47
N SER A 18 21.75 4.67 2.28
CA SER A 18 21.02 5.68 1.51
C SER A 18 20.90 5.30 0.04
N GLN A 19 21.97 4.78 -0.57
CA GLN A 19 21.98 4.37 -1.97
C GLN A 19 21.18 3.07 -2.19
N VAL A 20 21.38 2.08 -1.31
CA VAL A 20 20.66 0.81 -1.38
C VAL A 20 19.15 1.02 -1.20
N SER A 21 18.75 1.85 -0.22
CA SER A 21 17.34 2.16 0.00
C SER A 21 16.69 2.87 -1.19
N LEU A 22 17.39 3.80 -1.84
CA LEU A 22 16.91 4.45 -3.07
C LEU A 22 16.75 3.45 -4.22
N PHE A 23 17.72 2.56 -4.41
CA PHE A 23 17.66 1.53 -5.44
C PHE A 23 16.45 0.62 -5.27
N PHE A 24 16.23 0.08 -4.06
CA PHE A 24 15.09 -0.79 -3.79
C PHE A 24 13.76 -0.05 -3.88
N TYR A 25 13.69 1.19 -3.40
CA TYR A 25 12.49 2.00 -3.47
C TYR A 25 12.07 2.29 -4.92
N TYR A 26 12.96 2.89 -5.72
CA TYR A 26 12.65 3.20 -7.13
C TYR A 26 12.53 1.94 -7.99
N GLY A 27 13.34 0.92 -7.73
CA GLY A 27 13.24 -0.37 -8.41
C GLY A 27 11.90 -1.04 -8.14
N GLY A 28 11.46 -1.09 -6.87
CA GLY A 28 10.16 -1.60 -6.47
C GLY A 28 8.99 -0.82 -7.09
N LEU A 29 9.05 0.52 -7.06
CA LEU A 29 8.03 1.38 -7.66
C LEU A 29 7.94 1.15 -9.19
N THR A 30 9.08 1.07 -9.87
CA THR A 30 9.14 0.83 -11.32
C THR A 30 8.57 -0.54 -11.67
N LEU A 31 8.91 -1.57 -10.88
CA LEU A 31 8.36 -2.92 -11.05
C LEU A 31 6.83 -2.94 -10.86
N LEU A 32 6.30 -2.21 -9.88
CA LEU A 32 4.85 -2.10 -9.68
C LEU A 32 4.15 -1.47 -10.87
N VAL A 33 4.67 -0.35 -11.37
CA VAL A 33 4.13 0.33 -12.56
C VAL A 33 4.16 -0.62 -13.75
N PHE A 34 5.28 -1.30 -13.97
CA PHE A 34 5.41 -2.26 -15.05
C PHE A 34 4.38 -3.40 -14.95
N VAL A 35 4.28 -4.07 -13.80
CA VAL A 35 3.34 -5.18 -13.57
C VAL A 35 1.89 -4.74 -13.72
N ALA A 36 1.54 -3.52 -13.28
CA ALA A 36 0.19 -2.98 -13.43
C ALA A 36 -0.19 -2.68 -14.89
N LEU A 37 0.79 -2.30 -15.73
CA LEU A 37 0.55 -1.98 -17.15
C LEU A 37 0.51 -3.21 -18.06
N VAL A 38 1.17 -4.31 -17.69
CA VAL A 38 1.27 -5.53 -18.50
C VAL A 38 -0.09 -6.09 -18.94
N PRO A 39 -1.13 -6.19 -18.09
CA PRO A 39 -2.44 -6.69 -18.51
C PRO A 39 -3.09 -5.83 -19.59
N VAL A 40 -3.00 -4.51 -19.46
CA VAL A 40 -3.55 -3.54 -20.44
C VAL A 40 -2.81 -3.66 -21.76
N TRP A 41 -1.48 -3.66 -21.71
CA TRP A 41 -0.62 -3.83 -22.88
C TRP A 41 -0.92 -5.12 -23.65
N ARG A 42 -1.12 -6.22 -22.91
CA ARG A 42 -1.45 -7.52 -23.50
C ARG A 42 -2.81 -7.51 -24.21
N VAL A 43 -3.85 -6.99 -23.56
CA VAL A 43 -5.19 -6.89 -24.17
C VAL A 43 -5.14 -6.01 -25.41
N TRP A 44 -4.42 -4.89 -25.36
CA TRP A 44 -4.25 -4.00 -26.51
C TRP A 44 -3.56 -4.70 -27.70
N ILE A 45 -2.45 -5.42 -27.48
CA ILE A 45 -1.80 -6.18 -28.56
C ILE A 45 -2.73 -7.27 -29.11
N GLU A 46 -3.42 -8.01 -28.24
CA GLU A 46 -4.35 -9.07 -28.69
C GLU A 46 -5.52 -8.50 -29.51
N ASP A 47 -5.97 -7.28 -29.23
CA ASP A 47 -7.00 -6.58 -30.01
C ASP A 47 -6.47 -6.09 -31.36
N VAL A 48 -5.30 -5.44 -31.38
CA VAL A 48 -4.64 -4.98 -32.61
C VAL A 48 -4.34 -6.15 -33.54
N THR A 49 -3.86 -7.27 -33.02
CA THR A 49 -3.62 -8.49 -33.82
C THR A 49 -4.88 -9.10 -34.39
N ALA A 50 -5.99 -9.07 -33.64
CA ALA A 50 -7.28 -9.52 -34.14
C ALA A 50 -7.82 -8.61 -35.26
N GLY A 51 -7.67 -7.28 -35.12
CA GLY A 51 -8.08 -6.31 -36.14
C GLY A 51 -7.31 -6.43 -37.46
N MET A 52 -6.04 -6.87 -37.41
CA MET A 52 -5.23 -7.12 -38.61
C MET A 52 -5.51 -8.46 -39.31
N GLY A 53 -6.51 -9.23 -38.86
CA GLY A 53 -6.86 -10.50 -39.49
C GLY A 53 -5.78 -11.59 -39.35
N ILE A 54 -4.88 -11.46 -38.38
CA ILE A 54 -3.89 -12.49 -38.04
C ILE A 54 -4.63 -13.60 -37.28
N GLU A 55 -5.21 -14.55 -38.02
CA GLU A 55 -5.98 -15.64 -37.43
C GLU A 55 -5.13 -16.87 -37.08
N ARG A 56 -5.48 -17.47 -35.92
CA ARG A 56 -5.39 -18.86 -35.40
C ARG A 56 -4.17 -19.76 -35.69
N ARG A 57 -3.36 -19.51 -36.71
CA ARG A 57 -2.19 -20.31 -37.13
C ARG A 57 -1.00 -19.47 -37.62
N TRP A 58 -0.91 -18.19 -37.23
CA TRP A 58 0.06 -17.24 -37.79
C TRP A 58 -0.14 -17.06 -39.30
N VAL A 59 -1.40 -16.98 -39.73
CA VAL A 59 -1.74 -16.83 -41.14
C VAL A 59 -2.58 -15.57 -41.30
N MET A 60 -2.22 -14.72 -42.25
CA MET A 60 -3.01 -13.54 -42.63
C MET A 60 -3.29 -13.56 -44.12
N THR A 61 -4.34 -12.89 -44.55
CA THR A 61 -4.63 -12.69 -45.96
C THR A 61 -3.81 -11.52 -46.47
N CYS A 62 -2.96 -11.75 -47.49
CA CYS A 62 -2.18 -10.66 -48.09
C CYS A 62 -3.12 -9.67 -48.78
N HIS A 63 -2.99 -8.37 -48.47
CA HIS A 63 -3.83 -7.34 -49.08
C HIS A 63 -3.59 -7.20 -50.59
N ASN A 64 -2.37 -7.48 -51.06
CA ASN A 64 -2.01 -7.37 -52.46
C ASN A 64 -2.52 -8.57 -53.30
N CYS A 65 -2.24 -9.81 -52.87
CA CYS A 65 -2.55 -11.00 -53.67
C CYS A 65 -3.78 -11.81 -53.20
N GLY A 66 -4.41 -11.42 -52.08
CA GLY A 66 -5.58 -12.09 -51.52
C GLY A 66 -5.33 -13.51 -50.98
N LYS A 67 -4.10 -14.01 -51.04
CA LYS A 67 -3.75 -15.35 -50.57
C LYS A 67 -3.34 -15.36 -49.11
N LEU A 68 -3.67 -16.45 -48.43
CA LEU A 68 -3.24 -16.75 -47.06
C LEU A 68 -1.71 -16.96 -47.03
N THR A 69 -1.03 -16.29 -46.10
CA THR A 69 0.43 -16.36 -45.94
C THR A 69 0.84 -16.41 -44.48
N ILE A 70 1.99 -17.04 -44.20
CA ILE A 70 2.49 -17.25 -42.83
C ILE A 70 3.23 -15.99 -42.35
N VAL A 71 2.90 -15.53 -41.14
CA VAL A 71 3.35 -14.29 -40.50
C VAL A 71 4.78 -14.43 -39.89
N ALA A 72 5.61 -15.33 -40.42
CA ALA A 72 6.97 -15.55 -39.93
C ALA A 72 7.98 -14.48 -40.44
N GLY A 73 7.65 -13.78 -41.53
CA GLY A 73 8.50 -12.78 -42.17
C GLY A 73 7.82 -11.44 -42.40
N ARG A 74 8.60 -10.42 -42.78
CA ARG A 74 8.10 -9.09 -43.15
C ARG A 74 7.31 -9.12 -44.48
N ARG A 75 7.60 -10.10 -45.33
CA ARG A 75 7.04 -10.22 -46.68
C ARG A 75 6.08 -11.39 -46.79
N CYS A 76 5.09 -11.26 -47.67
CA CYS A 76 4.24 -12.36 -48.08
C CYS A 76 5.08 -13.48 -48.69
N GLY A 77 4.95 -14.71 -48.19
CA GLY A 77 5.67 -15.87 -48.73
C GLY A 77 5.25 -16.29 -50.16
N ILE A 78 4.31 -15.56 -50.79
CA ILE A 78 3.81 -15.85 -52.14
C ILE A 78 4.12 -14.72 -53.12
N CYS A 79 3.82 -13.46 -52.77
CA CYS A 79 4.01 -12.32 -53.67
C CYS A 79 5.12 -11.36 -53.22
N GLU A 80 5.87 -11.72 -52.18
CA GLU A 80 6.94 -10.93 -51.56
C GLU A 80 6.58 -9.51 -51.11
N TRP A 81 5.30 -9.13 -51.18
CA TRP A 81 4.81 -7.84 -50.75
C TRP A 81 4.99 -7.66 -49.24
N ASP A 82 5.38 -6.46 -48.79
CA ASP A 82 5.52 -6.14 -47.37
C ASP A 82 4.15 -6.22 -46.68
N LEU A 83 4.06 -6.96 -45.58
CA LEU A 83 2.79 -7.22 -44.89
C LEU A 83 2.41 -6.09 -43.91
N ASP A 84 3.23 -5.04 -43.81
CA ASP A 84 3.03 -3.87 -42.94
C ASP A 84 2.75 -4.22 -41.47
N ILE A 85 3.30 -5.35 -41.01
CA ILE A 85 3.09 -5.82 -39.63
C ILE A 85 3.98 -5.02 -38.67
N PRO A 86 3.41 -4.37 -37.63
CA PRO A 86 4.19 -3.66 -36.62
C PRO A 86 5.22 -4.56 -35.94
N VAL A 87 6.43 -4.05 -35.69
CA VAL A 87 7.53 -4.78 -35.05
C VAL A 87 7.12 -5.39 -33.70
N ILE A 88 6.29 -4.67 -32.93
CA ILE A 88 5.77 -5.12 -31.63
C ILE A 88 4.92 -6.38 -31.79
N VAL A 89 4.07 -6.42 -32.81
CA VAL A 89 3.23 -7.59 -33.12
C VAL A 89 4.11 -8.76 -33.57
N ARG A 90 5.14 -8.52 -34.38
CA ARG A 90 6.12 -9.55 -34.75
C ARG A 90 6.83 -10.15 -33.53
N LEU A 91 7.33 -9.32 -32.62
CA LEU A 91 7.97 -9.79 -31.39
C LEU A 91 7.00 -10.61 -30.55
N TRP A 92 5.77 -10.11 -30.36
CA TRP A 92 4.72 -10.84 -29.66
C TRP A 92 4.40 -12.20 -30.31
N THR A 93 4.33 -12.23 -31.65
CA THR A 93 4.05 -13.46 -32.41
C THR A 93 5.11 -14.54 -32.20
N PHE A 94 6.36 -14.15 -31.95
CA PHE A 94 7.43 -15.10 -31.68
C PHE A 94 7.25 -15.84 -30.34
N PHE A 95 6.58 -15.23 -29.36
CA PHE A 95 6.52 -15.73 -27.98
C PHE A 95 5.22 -16.48 -27.61
N THR A 96 4.10 -16.27 -28.31
CA THR A 96 2.80 -16.83 -27.89
C THR A 96 2.26 -17.89 -28.85
N GLY A 97 2.70 -19.14 -28.68
CA GLY A 97 2.21 -20.27 -29.48
C GLY A 97 0.79 -20.76 -29.14
N ARG A 98 0.09 -21.17 -30.21
CA ARG A 98 -1.18 -21.93 -30.33
C ARG A 98 -2.51 -21.25 -29.98
N GLY A 99 -3.49 -21.58 -30.82
CA GLY A 99 -4.80 -20.94 -30.93
C GLY A 99 -5.81 -21.36 -29.87
N GLU A 100 -6.60 -20.37 -29.44
CA GLU A 100 -7.75 -20.50 -28.54
C GLU A 100 -9.03 -20.01 -29.24
N GLY A 101 -10.19 -20.51 -28.79
CA GLY A 101 -11.50 -20.06 -29.28
C GLY A 101 -11.81 -18.60 -28.90
N THR A 102 -12.72 -17.98 -29.63
CA THR A 102 -13.13 -16.57 -29.38
C THR A 102 -13.76 -16.37 -28.00
N VAL A 103 -14.53 -17.35 -27.52
CA VAL A 103 -15.18 -17.31 -26.19
C VAL A 103 -14.14 -17.43 -25.07
N THR A 104 -13.20 -18.37 -25.17
CA THR A 104 -12.13 -18.54 -24.18
C THR A 104 -11.20 -17.33 -24.15
N ARG A 105 -10.95 -16.70 -25.31
CA ARG A 105 -10.19 -15.45 -25.42
C ARG A 105 -10.87 -14.29 -24.68
N ARG A 106 -12.17 -14.07 -24.91
CA ARG A 106 -12.91 -12.99 -24.22
C ARG A 106 -12.96 -13.21 -22.71
N LEU A 107 -13.21 -14.44 -22.27
CA LEU A 107 -13.18 -14.77 -20.84
C LEU A 107 -11.80 -14.50 -20.22
N ARG A 108 -10.72 -14.86 -20.92
CA ARG A 108 -9.34 -14.59 -20.51
C ARG A 108 -9.04 -13.08 -20.42
N TRP A 109 -9.54 -12.27 -21.35
CA TRP A 109 -9.43 -10.81 -21.29
C TRP A 109 -10.09 -10.26 -20.03
N TRP A 110 -11.33 -10.69 -19.74
CA TRP A 110 -12.03 -10.28 -18.53
C TRP A 110 -11.27 -10.66 -17.26
N ILE A 111 -10.72 -11.88 -17.19
CA ILE A 111 -9.90 -12.33 -16.06
C ILE A 111 -8.65 -11.46 -15.90
N HIS A 112 -7.95 -11.15 -17.00
CA HIS A 112 -6.75 -10.30 -16.96
C HIS A 112 -7.06 -8.85 -16.57
N LEU A 113 -8.14 -8.27 -17.10
CA LEU A 113 -8.55 -6.90 -16.78
C LEU A 113 -9.05 -6.79 -15.34
N LEU A 114 -9.92 -7.70 -14.89
CA LEU A 114 -10.42 -7.71 -13.51
C LEU A 114 -9.29 -7.93 -12.51
N GLY A 115 -8.39 -8.88 -12.80
CA GLY A 115 -7.19 -9.11 -11.98
C GLY A 115 -6.28 -7.89 -11.96
N GLY A 116 -6.07 -7.22 -13.10
CA GLY A 116 -5.28 -6.00 -13.21
C GLY A 116 -5.87 -4.83 -12.41
N VAL A 117 -7.18 -4.60 -12.51
CA VAL A 117 -7.89 -3.57 -11.74
C VAL A 117 -7.79 -3.85 -10.25
N THR A 118 -8.00 -5.09 -9.83
CA THR A 118 -7.90 -5.50 -8.42
C THR A 118 -6.49 -5.27 -7.88
N PHE A 119 -5.46 -5.66 -8.65
CA PHE A 119 -4.06 -5.44 -8.30
C PHE A 119 -3.71 -3.95 -8.21
N LEU A 120 -4.22 -3.13 -9.13
CA LEU A 120 -4.01 -1.69 -9.13
C LEU A 120 -4.64 -1.03 -7.90
N LEU A 121 -5.88 -1.37 -7.57
CA LEU A 121 -6.56 -0.87 -6.38
C LEU A 121 -5.82 -1.29 -5.09
N LEU A 122 -5.37 -2.53 -5.01
CA LEU A 122 -4.54 -3.01 -3.89
C LEU A 122 -3.22 -2.23 -3.79
N SER A 123 -2.56 -1.97 -4.92
CA SER A 123 -1.32 -1.22 -4.96
C SER A 123 -1.51 0.23 -4.51
N ILE A 124 -2.56 0.90 -4.98
CA ILE A 124 -2.93 2.25 -4.54
C ILE A 124 -3.21 2.26 -3.03
N TRP A 125 -3.96 1.28 -2.53
CA TRP A 125 -4.24 1.16 -1.10
C TRP A 125 -2.97 1.02 -0.27
N ILE A 126 -2.03 0.15 -0.67
CA ILE A 126 -0.77 -0.07 0.05
C ILE A 126 0.11 1.18 0.00
N VAL A 127 0.26 1.81 -1.17
CA VAL A 127 1.06 3.04 -1.33
C VAL A 127 0.50 4.19 -0.50
N THR A 128 -0.82 4.37 -0.48
CA THR A 128 -1.46 5.46 0.29
C THR A 128 -1.46 5.20 1.78
N SER A 129 -1.74 3.98 2.23
CA SER A 129 -1.75 3.63 3.67
C SER A 129 -0.36 3.69 4.32
N THR A 130 0.71 3.54 3.54
CA THR A 130 2.08 3.57 4.04
C THR A 130 2.79 4.92 3.87
N GLU A 131 2.13 5.93 3.30
CA GLU A 131 2.79 7.16 2.80
C GLU A 131 3.98 6.84 1.87
N GLY A 132 3.82 5.80 1.06
CA GLY A 132 4.87 5.28 0.19
C GLY A 132 5.47 6.32 -0.75
N LEU A 133 4.73 7.39 -1.09
CA LEU A 133 5.21 8.48 -1.95
C LEU A 133 6.11 9.52 -1.24
N THR A 134 6.08 9.55 0.09
CA THR A 134 6.88 10.48 0.91
C THR A 134 7.64 9.70 1.99
N PRO A 135 8.58 8.84 1.60
CA PRO A 135 9.25 7.95 2.54
C PRO A 135 10.27 8.70 3.41
N GLU A 136 10.31 8.38 4.70
CA GLU A 136 11.07 9.15 5.71
C GLU A 136 12.30 8.41 6.20
N GLY A 137 13.49 8.91 5.90
CA GLY A 137 14.73 8.24 6.29
C GLY A 137 15.09 7.06 5.36
N SER A 138 16.27 6.48 5.58
CA SER A 138 16.81 5.46 4.66
C SER A 138 16.24 4.07 4.93
N LEU A 139 16.04 3.69 6.19
CA LEU A 139 15.42 2.40 6.52
C LEU A 139 13.95 2.31 6.09
N HIS A 140 13.16 3.38 6.27
CA HIS A 140 11.77 3.42 5.82
C HIS A 140 11.68 3.22 4.30
N ARG A 141 12.53 3.93 3.54
CA ARG A 141 12.66 3.76 2.08
C ARG A 141 13.01 2.33 1.69
N LEU A 142 13.93 1.70 2.43
CA LEU A 142 14.37 0.33 2.16
C LEU A 142 13.22 -0.67 2.34
N PHE A 143 12.52 -0.62 3.47
CA PHE A 143 11.43 -1.54 3.76
C PHE A 143 10.22 -1.33 2.84
N LEU A 144 9.91 -0.08 2.48
CA LEU A 144 8.93 0.22 1.43
C LEU A 144 9.33 -0.38 0.09
N GLY A 145 10.61 -0.23 -0.29
CA GLY A 145 11.15 -0.84 -1.51
C GLY A 145 10.96 -2.35 -1.53
N PHE A 146 11.27 -3.05 -0.43
CA PHE A 146 11.03 -4.49 -0.32
C PHE A 146 9.54 -4.85 -0.41
N ALA A 147 8.65 -4.08 0.23
CA ALA A 147 7.22 -4.29 0.14
C ALA A 147 6.72 -4.14 -1.31
N PHE A 148 7.20 -3.14 -2.04
CA PHE A 148 6.85 -2.92 -3.45
C PHE A 148 7.37 -4.02 -4.37
N VAL A 149 8.61 -4.46 -4.17
CA VAL A 149 9.17 -5.60 -4.92
C VAL A 149 8.36 -6.87 -4.66
N ALA A 150 8.03 -7.16 -3.39
CA ALA A 150 7.23 -8.32 -3.03
C ALA A 150 5.82 -8.25 -3.63
N LEU A 151 5.18 -7.08 -3.60
CA LEU A 151 3.88 -6.85 -4.23
C LEU A 151 3.94 -7.03 -5.76
N ALA A 152 4.98 -6.52 -6.42
CA ALA A 152 5.20 -6.71 -7.86
C ALA A 152 5.40 -8.19 -8.20
N MET A 153 6.20 -8.91 -7.41
CA MET A 153 6.38 -10.37 -7.56
C MET A 153 5.05 -11.11 -7.37
N PHE A 154 4.25 -10.74 -6.37
CA PHE A 154 2.92 -11.31 -6.17
C PHE A 154 2.04 -11.10 -7.41
N GLY A 155 1.94 -9.87 -7.93
CA GLY A 155 1.15 -9.57 -9.12
C GLY A 155 1.60 -10.38 -10.34
N TRP A 156 2.92 -10.53 -10.54
CA TRP A 156 3.49 -11.33 -11.62
C TRP A 156 3.18 -12.82 -11.47
N LEU A 157 3.41 -13.40 -10.29
CA LEU A 157 3.23 -14.83 -10.01
C LEU A 157 1.75 -15.23 -10.00
N ALA A 158 0.89 -14.44 -9.36
CA ALA A 158 -0.56 -14.63 -9.41
C ALA A 158 -1.07 -14.54 -10.85
N GLY A 159 -0.57 -13.57 -11.62
CA GLY A 159 -0.87 -13.43 -13.04
C GLY A 159 -0.46 -14.64 -13.86
N ARG A 160 0.64 -15.33 -13.52
CA ARG A 160 1.07 -16.59 -14.14
C ARG A 160 0.22 -17.79 -13.73
N ALA A 161 -0.06 -17.93 -12.44
CA ALA A 161 -0.92 -18.99 -11.91
C ALA A 161 -2.31 -18.98 -12.56
N LEU A 162 -2.85 -17.78 -12.84
CA LEU A 162 -4.15 -17.59 -13.50
C LEU A 162 -4.12 -17.78 -15.04
N ARG A 163 -2.97 -18.07 -15.66
CA ARG A 163 -2.90 -18.29 -17.13
C ARG A 163 -3.50 -19.64 -17.51
N ILE A 164 -4.79 -19.62 -17.79
CA ILE A 164 -5.52 -20.72 -18.43
C ILE A 164 -4.91 -20.95 -19.83
N GLY A 165 -4.52 -22.19 -20.15
CA GLY A 165 -4.10 -22.61 -21.50
C GLY A 165 -2.59 -22.75 -21.76
N GLN A 166 -1.70 -21.98 -21.11
CA GLN A 166 -0.28 -21.93 -21.50
C GLN A 166 0.69 -22.79 -20.65
N GLN A 167 0.29 -23.25 -19.47
CA GLN A 167 1.15 -23.97 -18.53
C GLN A 167 0.46 -25.21 -17.95
N GLY A 168 1.25 -26.24 -17.63
CA GLY A 168 0.79 -27.42 -16.91
C GLY A 168 0.39 -27.10 -15.47
N VAL A 169 -0.47 -27.96 -14.89
CA VAL A 169 -1.05 -27.76 -13.55
C VAL A 169 0.02 -27.61 -12.45
N LEU A 170 1.09 -28.41 -12.51
CA LEU A 170 2.21 -28.35 -11.56
C LEU A 170 2.91 -26.99 -11.51
N ALA A 171 3.15 -26.36 -12.67
CA ALA A 171 3.78 -25.05 -12.74
C ALA A 171 2.90 -23.95 -12.11
N ARG A 172 1.57 -24.06 -12.27
CA ARG A 172 0.62 -23.13 -11.66
C ARG A 172 0.57 -23.25 -10.14
N VAL A 173 0.63 -24.46 -9.61
CA VAL A 173 0.67 -24.68 -8.16
C VAL A 173 1.96 -24.11 -7.57
N GLY A 174 3.09 -24.31 -8.24
CA GLY A 174 4.37 -23.68 -7.86
C GLY A 174 4.30 -22.14 -7.86
N ASP A 175 3.78 -21.56 -8.93
CA ASP A 175 3.60 -20.10 -9.03
C ASP A 175 2.65 -19.56 -7.94
N ALA A 176 1.57 -20.29 -7.60
CA ALA A 176 0.65 -19.92 -6.52
C ALA A 176 1.31 -20.00 -5.12
N ALA A 177 2.11 -21.04 -4.86
CA ALA A 177 2.85 -21.16 -3.61
C ALA A 177 3.87 -20.01 -3.45
N MET A 178 4.57 -19.66 -4.52
CA MET A 178 5.50 -18.52 -4.52
C MET A 178 4.78 -17.19 -4.33
N ALA A 179 3.56 -17.04 -4.88
CA ALA A 179 2.74 -15.86 -4.66
C ALA A 179 2.33 -15.71 -3.18
N LEU A 180 2.01 -16.82 -2.49
CA LEU A 180 1.75 -16.82 -1.05
C LEU A 180 2.99 -16.41 -0.24
N THR A 181 4.17 -16.92 -0.61
CA THR A 181 5.44 -16.51 0.02
C THR A 181 5.71 -15.02 -0.18
N ALA A 182 5.40 -14.47 -1.36
CA ALA A 182 5.54 -13.04 -1.63
C ALA A 182 4.60 -12.19 -0.75
N ILE A 183 3.37 -12.66 -0.46
CA ILE A 183 2.46 -12.00 0.49
C ILE A 183 3.07 -11.99 1.90
N GLY A 184 3.64 -13.12 2.36
CA GLY A 184 4.31 -13.20 3.65
C GLY A 184 5.49 -12.22 3.76
N ALA A 185 6.35 -12.18 2.75
CA ALA A 185 7.47 -11.23 2.69
C ALA A 185 6.99 -9.77 2.68
N MET A 186 5.94 -9.47 1.90
CA MET A 186 5.31 -8.15 1.89
C MET A 186 4.78 -7.76 3.27
N ALA A 187 4.07 -8.64 3.96
CA ALA A 187 3.53 -8.38 5.30
C ALA A 187 4.65 -8.04 6.31
N VAL A 188 5.76 -8.78 6.28
CA VAL A 188 6.93 -8.49 7.12
C VAL A 188 7.56 -7.15 6.75
N ALA A 189 7.74 -6.85 5.46
CA ALA A 189 8.31 -5.59 5.01
C ALA A 189 7.44 -4.38 5.40
N LEU A 190 6.12 -4.49 5.28
CA LEU A 190 5.16 -3.45 5.70
C LEU A 190 5.16 -3.25 7.21
N PHE A 191 5.28 -4.34 7.97
CA PHE A 191 5.43 -4.26 9.42
C PHE A 191 6.71 -3.54 9.83
N LEU A 192 7.84 -3.85 9.19
CA LEU A 192 9.11 -3.16 9.43
C LEU A 192 9.07 -1.69 8.97
N THR A 193 8.38 -1.41 7.87
CA THR A 193 8.12 -0.05 7.37
C THR A 193 7.42 0.79 8.44
N ASP A 194 6.35 0.28 9.02
CA ASP A 194 5.58 0.94 10.07
C ASP A 194 6.43 1.16 11.33
N ALA A 195 7.21 0.14 11.73
CA ALA A 195 8.08 0.20 12.91
C ALA A 195 9.23 1.22 12.80
N VAL A 196 9.59 1.63 11.58
CA VAL A 196 10.74 2.50 11.30
C VAL A 196 10.33 3.94 11.00
N ARG A 197 9.05 4.18 10.73
CA ARG A 197 8.53 5.52 10.45
C ARG A 197 8.99 6.47 11.56
N HIS A 198 9.86 7.42 11.20
CA HIS A 198 10.31 8.44 12.14
C HIS A 198 9.07 9.17 12.64
N THR A 199 9.02 9.38 13.95
CA THR A 199 7.87 9.90 14.67
C THR A 199 7.60 11.35 14.29
N LYS A 200 6.92 11.54 13.16
CA LYS A 200 6.10 12.72 12.90
C LYS A 200 5.29 12.96 14.16
N GLU A 201 5.39 14.17 14.69
CA GLU A 201 4.45 14.66 15.68
C GLU A 201 3.07 14.57 15.05
N VAL A 202 2.25 13.60 15.46
CA VAL A 202 0.90 13.47 14.92
C VAL A 202 0.02 14.43 15.71
N PRO A 203 -0.52 15.50 15.10
CA PRO A 203 -1.43 16.39 15.80
C PRO A 203 -2.70 15.63 16.15
N LEU A 204 -2.94 15.44 17.44
CA LEU A 204 -4.12 14.75 17.96
C LEU A 204 -5.29 15.71 18.17
N ALA A 205 -5.00 16.92 18.69
CA ALA A 205 -6.00 17.95 18.92
C ALA A 205 -5.34 19.32 19.16
N ARG A 206 -6.12 20.40 19.03
CA ARG A 206 -5.74 21.77 19.42
C ARG A 206 -6.87 22.42 20.20
N PHE A 207 -6.51 23.29 21.13
CA PHE A 207 -7.47 24.08 21.90
C PHE A 207 -6.87 25.41 22.32
N ASP A 208 -7.73 26.41 22.47
CA ASP A 208 -7.36 27.75 22.91
C ASP A 208 -7.91 27.99 24.32
N THR A 209 -7.15 28.69 25.16
CA THR A 209 -7.57 28.96 26.54
C THR A 209 -8.16 30.35 26.67
N ILE A 210 -9.32 30.43 27.32
CA ILE A 210 -10.05 31.67 27.59
C ILE A 210 -10.30 31.72 29.10
N ALA A 211 -9.57 32.55 29.84
CA ALA A 211 -9.69 32.71 31.29
C ALA A 211 -9.81 31.37 32.06
N ASN A 212 -11.03 30.91 32.32
CA ASN A 212 -11.35 29.68 33.06
C ASN A 212 -11.98 28.58 32.18
N ALA A 213 -11.70 28.58 30.88
CA ALA A 213 -12.25 27.61 29.93
C ALA A 213 -11.26 27.31 28.80
N ALA A 214 -11.42 26.15 28.16
CA ALA A 214 -10.77 25.82 26.92
C ALA A 214 -11.78 25.75 25.78
N ARG A 215 -11.50 26.42 24.67
CA ARG A 215 -12.25 26.31 23.42
C ARG A 215 -11.63 25.20 22.57
N ILE A 216 -12.42 24.17 22.27
CA ILE A 216 -12.04 23.03 21.44
C ILE A 216 -12.99 23.02 20.23
N GLY A 217 -12.54 23.58 19.11
CA GLY A 217 -13.41 23.86 17.97
C GLY A 217 -14.53 24.84 18.37
N GLU A 218 -15.78 24.46 18.12
CA GLU A 218 -16.96 25.28 18.45
C GLU A 218 -17.45 25.13 19.90
N SER A 219 -16.89 24.19 20.67
CA SER A 219 -17.34 23.90 22.03
C SER A 219 -16.42 24.51 23.08
N VAL A 220 -16.99 24.85 24.23
CA VAL A 220 -16.27 25.45 25.36
C VAL A 220 -16.33 24.49 26.55
N LEU A 221 -15.16 24.12 27.06
CA LEU A 221 -15.00 23.26 28.22
C LEU A 221 -14.64 24.11 29.45
N PRO A 222 -15.48 24.17 30.50
CA PRO A 222 -15.17 24.90 31.71
C PRO A 222 -14.06 24.23 32.55
N LEU A 223 -13.07 25.02 32.93
CA LEU A 223 -11.85 24.65 33.67
C LEU A 223 -11.73 25.46 34.98
N PRO A 224 -12.60 25.22 35.98
CA PRO A 224 -12.63 26.01 37.22
C PRO A 224 -11.33 25.91 38.05
N GLN A 225 -10.55 24.85 37.84
CA GLN A 225 -9.27 24.60 38.52
C GLN A 225 -8.06 24.97 37.65
N GLY A 226 -8.28 25.51 36.44
CA GLY A 226 -7.20 25.82 35.49
C GLY A 226 -6.44 24.59 34.98
N GLU A 227 -7.01 23.39 35.09
CA GLU A 227 -6.40 22.13 34.65
C GLU A 227 -7.26 21.47 33.57
N ILE A 228 -6.65 21.09 32.46
CA ILE A 228 -7.28 20.30 31.40
C ILE A 228 -6.62 18.92 31.30
N GLY A 229 -7.43 17.87 31.28
CA GLY A 229 -7.00 16.49 31.04
C GLY A 229 -7.30 16.06 29.61
N PHE A 230 -6.31 15.52 28.91
CA PHE A 230 -6.48 14.84 27.63
C PHE A 230 -6.61 13.34 27.85
N ASN A 231 -7.78 12.78 27.52
CA ASN A 231 -8.07 11.36 27.65
C ASN A 231 -7.74 10.63 26.35
N TYR A 232 -7.05 9.50 26.46
CA TYR A 232 -6.70 8.67 25.31
C TYR A 232 -6.62 7.18 25.67
N LEU A 233 -6.80 6.32 24.66
CA LEU A 233 -6.57 4.89 24.76
C LEU A 233 -5.19 4.61 24.19
N GLN A 234 -4.31 4.03 25.00
CA GLN A 234 -2.99 3.59 24.60
C GLN A 234 -3.04 2.09 24.29
N LEU A 235 -2.62 1.73 23.07
CA LEU A 235 -2.51 0.37 22.59
C LEU A 235 -1.03 0.05 22.38
N ASP A 236 -0.49 -0.85 23.19
CA ASP A 236 0.92 -1.25 23.12
C ASP A 236 1.04 -2.75 22.90
N GLN A 237 1.88 -3.17 21.95
CA GLN A 237 2.33 -4.55 21.83
C GLN A 237 3.84 -4.56 21.77
N GLU A 238 4.47 -4.72 22.93
CA GLU A 238 5.91 -4.56 23.15
C GLU A 238 6.75 -5.49 22.27
N ASN A 239 6.29 -6.73 22.05
CA ASN A 239 6.99 -7.72 21.23
C ASN A 239 7.02 -7.35 19.74
N LEU A 240 6.06 -6.56 19.28
CA LEU A 240 5.96 -6.10 17.89
C LEU A 240 6.34 -4.62 17.74
N GLY A 241 6.67 -3.91 18.83
CA GLY A 241 6.90 -2.46 18.79
C GLY A 241 5.71 -1.66 18.27
N TYR A 242 4.50 -2.23 18.28
CA TYR A 242 3.30 -1.53 17.89
C TYR A 242 2.85 -0.65 19.05
N HIS A 243 2.77 0.66 18.78
CA HIS A 243 2.32 1.67 19.71
C HIS A 243 1.32 2.55 19.00
N ARG A 244 0.13 2.70 19.58
CA ARG A 244 -0.90 3.56 19.00
C ARG A 244 -1.71 4.28 20.06
N ILE A 245 -1.84 5.58 19.88
CA ILE A 245 -2.72 6.41 20.71
C ILE A 245 -4.04 6.69 19.97
N ILE A 246 -5.15 6.43 20.64
CA ILE A 246 -6.49 6.80 20.18
C ILE A 246 -7.01 7.89 21.09
N ALA A 247 -7.00 9.14 20.61
CA ALA A 247 -7.56 10.29 21.31
C ALA A 247 -9.04 10.02 21.65
N LEU A 248 -9.44 10.23 22.91
CA LEU A 248 -10.79 9.97 23.43
C LEU A 248 -11.59 11.26 23.67
N GLY A 249 -10.95 12.30 24.18
CA GLY A 249 -11.61 13.56 24.49
C GLY A 249 -10.86 14.37 25.52
N PHE A 250 -11.42 15.50 25.90
CA PHE A 250 -10.92 16.36 26.95
C PHE A 250 -11.74 16.22 28.23
N SER A 251 -11.13 16.55 29.37
CA SER A 251 -11.77 16.54 30.68
C SER A 251 -11.36 17.78 31.45
N GLY A 252 -12.33 18.42 32.09
CA GLY A 252 -12.16 19.52 33.02
C GLY A 252 -13.10 19.31 34.19
N SER A 253 -14.04 20.25 34.38
CA SER A 253 -15.21 20.02 35.24
C SER A 253 -16.15 18.94 34.66
N GLU A 254 -16.26 18.89 33.33
CA GLU A 254 -17.04 17.89 32.60
C GLU A 254 -16.16 17.13 31.60
N ARG A 255 -16.69 16.04 31.04
CA ARG A 255 -16.02 15.30 29.95
C ARG A 255 -16.55 15.74 28.61
N MET A 256 -15.66 16.21 27.75
CA MET A 256 -15.96 16.55 26.37
C MET A 256 -15.38 15.51 25.40
N PRO A 257 -16.20 14.62 24.83
CA PRO A 257 -15.72 13.63 23.85
C PRO A 257 -15.33 14.32 22.54
N LEU A 258 -14.27 13.83 21.88
CA LEU A 258 -13.98 14.20 20.50
C LEU A 258 -15.02 13.57 19.56
N GLN A 259 -15.48 14.33 18.56
CA GLN A 259 -16.43 13.83 17.56
C GLN A 259 -15.86 12.64 16.80
N ARG A 260 -16.66 11.57 16.68
CA ARG A 260 -16.30 10.35 15.97
C ARG A 260 -17.50 9.82 15.18
N ASN A 261 -17.21 9.02 14.16
CA ASN A 261 -18.22 8.23 13.49
C ASN A 261 -18.61 7.01 14.35
N ALA A 262 -19.81 6.47 14.11
CA ALA A 262 -20.38 5.35 14.87
C ALA A 262 -19.46 4.10 14.90
N LEU A 263 -18.76 3.83 13.79
CA LEU A 263 -17.82 2.71 13.68
C LEU A 263 -16.65 2.85 14.67
N LYS A 264 -15.99 4.02 14.71
CA LYS A 264 -14.87 4.25 15.64
C LYS A 264 -15.33 4.14 17.09
N GLU A 265 -16.53 4.63 17.42
CA GLU A 265 -17.08 4.48 18.77
C GLU A 265 -17.35 3.02 19.14
N GLN A 266 -17.85 2.22 18.21
CA GLN A 266 -18.06 0.78 18.41
C GLN A 266 -16.74 0.07 18.66
N ILE A 267 -15.70 0.37 17.86
CA ILE A 267 -14.36 -0.20 18.03
C ILE A 267 -13.78 0.17 19.40
N ILE A 268 -13.84 1.44 19.80
CA ILE A 268 -13.33 1.89 21.10
C ILE A 268 -14.07 1.22 22.25
N ARG A 269 -15.41 1.12 22.17
CA ARG A 269 -16.20 0.40 23.18
C ARG A 269 -15.80 -1.06 23.27
N HIS A 270 -15.58 -1.73 22.14
CA HIS A 270 -15.13 -3.12 22.10
C HIS A 270 -13.75 -3.28 22.74
N LEU A 271 -12.77 -2.45 22.34
CA LEU A 271 -11.41 -2.47 22.89
C LEU A 271 -11.41 -2.27 24.41
N ARG A 272 -12.22 -1.33 24.92
CA ARG A 272 -12.35 -1.11 26.37
C ARG A 272 -13.00 -2.30 27.08
N LYS A 273 -14.10 -2.82 26.53
CA LYS A 273 -14.83 -3.96 27.13
C LYS A 273 -13.96 -5.21 27.23
N HIS A 274 -13.08 -5.42 26.26
CA HIS A 274 -12.24 -6.62 26.16
C HIS A 274 -10.74 -6.35 26.46
N ALA A 275 -10.42 -5.22 27.11
CA ALA A 275 -9.04 -4.80 27.36
C ALA A 275 -8.18 -5.86 28.07
N ALA A 276 -8.74 -6.52 29.08
CA ALA A 276 -8.06 -7.60 29.81
C ALA A 276 -7.73 -8.80 28.89
N GLY A 277 -8.66 -9.17 28.02
CA GLY A 277 -8.46 -10.28 27.07
C GLY A 277 -7.41 -9.97 26.00
N TYR A 278 -7.36 -8.73 25.52
CA TYR A 278 -6.30 -8.28 24.61
C TYR A 278 -4.94 -8.25 25.31
N THR A 279 -4.89 -7.74 26.54
CA THR A 279 -3.66 -7.66 27.32
C THR A 279 -3.08 -9.04 27.60
N ALA A 280 -3.93 -10.02 27.94
CA ALA A 280 -3.53 -11.42 28.10
C ALA A 280 -2.97 -12.06 26.81
N ARG A 281 -3.34 -11.53 25.62
CA ARG A 281 -2.83 -11.96 24.31
C ARG A 281 -1.67 -11.11 23.81
N GLY A 282 -1.12 -10.24 24.66
CA GLY A 282 0.06 -9.43 24.37
C GLY A 282 -0.22 -8.03 23.79
N LEU A 283 -1.49 -7.64 23.62
CA LEU A 283 -1.87 -6.27 23.24
C LEU A 283 -2.39 -5.53 24.47
N THR A 284 -1.53 -4.74 25.10
CA THR A 284 -1.86 -3.92 26.26
C THR A 284 -2.80 -2.79 25.84
N VAL A 285 -3.99 -2.75 26.46
CA VAL A 285 -4.99 -1.70 26.23
C VAL A 285 -5.18 -0.91 27.51
N ARG A 286 -4.71 0.34 27.55
CA ARG A 286 -4.74 1.19 28.75
C ARG A 286 -5.49 2.49 28.47
N LEU A 287 -6.36 2.88 29.39
CA LEU A 287 -6.95 4.21 29.41
C LEU A 287 -6.02 5.14 30.19
N ARG A 288 -5.62 6.25 29.59
CA ARG A 288 -4.78 7.27 30.24
C ARG A 288 -5.39 8.65 30.10
N THR A 289 -4.99 9.52 31.04
CA THR A 289 -5.36 10.93 31.07
C THR A 289 -4.13 11.73 31.45
N ASP A 290 -3.62 12.53 30.51
CA ASP A 290 -2.52 13.45 30.78
C ASP A 290 -3.09 14.83 31.07
N ARG A 291 -2.63 15.44 32.16
CA ARG A 291 -3.17 16.72 32.64
C ARG A 291 -2.15 17.83 32.51
N LEU A 292 -2.63 19.02 32.20
CA LEU A 292 -1.82 20.22 32.05
C LEU A 292 -2.51 21.40 32.74
N GLN A 293 -1.73 22.16 33.51
CA GLN A 293 -2.17 23.47 33.97
C GLN A 293 -2.10 24.46 32.82
N ILE A 294 -3.22 25.12 32.57
CA ILE A 294 -3.36 26.06 31.46
C ILE A 294 -3.03 27.48 31.89
N VAL A 295 -2.36 28.21 31.00
CA VAL A 295 -2.19 29.66 31.10
C VAL A 295 -3.26 30.32 30.24
N PRO A 296 -4.03 31.29 30.76
CA PRO A 296 -5.04 32.00 29.99
C PRO A 296 -4.46 32.72 28.76
N GLY A 297 -5.19 32.72 27.64
CA GLY A 297 -4.79 33.43 26.42
C GLY A 297 -3.71 32.73 25.61
N GLN A 298 -3.47 31.44 25.84
CA GLN A 298 -2.53 30.63 25.07
C GLN A 298 -3.24 29.57 24.23
N SER A 299 -2.65 29.23 23.09
CA SER A 299 -3.06 28.10 22.28
C SER A 299 -2.22 26.88 22.67
N TYR A 300 -2.85 25.71 22.71
CA TYR A 300 -2.19 24.44 23.01
C TYR A 300 -2.43 23.43 21.90
N GLU A 301 -1.42 22.60 21.66
CA GLU A 301 -1.48 21.48 20.75
C GLU A 301 -1.14 20.19 21.51
N VAL A 302 -1.96 19.17 21.26
CA VAL A 302 -1.74 17.81 21.72
C VAL A 302 -1.17 17.03 20.55
N ILE A 303 0.03 16.50 20.73
CA ILE A 303 0.72 15.70 19.72
C ILE A 303 1.03 14.30 20.26
N GLU A 304 1.05 13.32 19.38
CA GLU A 304 1.67 12.02 19.64
C GLU A 304 3.10 12.03 19.10
N ARG A 305 4.06 11.68 19.95
CA ARG A 305 5.47 11.52 19.58
C ARG A 305 6.04 10.32 20.33
N GLU A 306 6.60 9.35 19.61
CA GLU A 306 7.19 8.12 20.20
C GLU A 306 6.22 7.34 21.11
N GLY A 307 4.93 7.28 20.74
CA GLY A 307 3.91 6.60 21.53
C GLY A 307 3.57 7.29 22.85
N GLN A 308 4.06 8.52 23.05
CA GLN A 308 3.73 9.39 24.17
C GLN A 308 2.86 10.55 23.70
N VAL A 309 1.95 10.98 24.55
CA VAL A 309 1.20 12.22 24.33
C VAL A 309 1.99 13.36 24.94
N LEU A 310 2.18 14.42 24.16
CA LEU A 310 2.78 15.67 24.63
C LEU A 310 1.77 16.79 24.43
N LEU A 311 1.56 17.59 25.48
CA LEU A 311 0.81 18.83 25.40
C LEU A 311 1.80 19.99 25.41
N ARG A 312 1.79 20.85 24.39
CA ARG A 312 2.67 22.01 24.30
C ARG A 312 1.90 23.29 23.99
N SER A 313 2.39 24.41 24.53
CA SER A 313 1.93 25.74 24.13
C SER A 313 2.42 26.06 22.71
N VAL A 314 1.57 26.71 21.93
CA VAL A 314 1.86 27.19 20.57
C VAL A 314 1.57 28.69 20.54
N ALA A 315 2.35 29.46 19.77
CA ALA A 315 2.09 30.88 19.60
C ALA A 315 0.68 31.09 19.04
N SER A 316 -0.10 31.96 19.68
CA SER A 316 -1.42 32.37 19.21
C SER A 316 -1.29 33.02 17.84
N ARG A 317 -2.14 32.63 16.88
CA ARG A 317 -2.27 33.32 15.59
C ARG A 317 -3.08 34.60 15.73
#